data_AF-A0A1M5IZE0-F1
#
_entry.id   AF-A0A1M5IZE0-F1
#
_cell.length_a   1.000
_cell.length_b   1.000
_cell.length_c   1.000
_cell.angle_alpha   90.00
_cell.angle_beta   90.00
_cell.angle_gamma   90.00
#
_symmetry.space_group_name_H-M   'P 1'
#
loop_
_entity.id
_entity.type
_entity.pdbx_description
1 polymer ?
#
loop_
_entity_poly.entity_id
_entity_poly.type
_entity_poly.pdbx_seq_one_letter_code
_entity_poly.pdbx_strand_id
1 'polypeptide(L)'
;MPCYTPLWKHIKPLKSHHQLSDQEFETQFSRGDFPPSLFTHEAHLRLAWIYLKKYQLLDACDKVCADISNFDGIHGNGTKFNKTLTVASVKVVHHFMLKTKSPDFKHFLVTHPRLEVAFKELLEQHYSYKVFSNKMAKTTYIEPDLLPFD
;
A
#
# COMPACT_ATOMS: atom_id res chain seq x y z
N MET A 1 -6.98 28.76 32.91
CA MET A 1 -7.13 28.08 31.61
C MET A 1 -6.59 26.66 31.76
N PRO A 2 -7.40 25.61 31.60
CA PRO A 2 -6.89 24.25 31.73
C PRO A 2 -5.96 23.94 30.54
N CYS A 3 -4.73 23.57 30.87
CA CYS A 3 -3.72 23.12 29.93
C CYS A 3 -4.19 21.80 29.30
N TYR A 4 -4.53 21.82 28.01
CA TYR A 4 -4.86 20.62 27.26
C TYR A 4 -3.59 19.79 27.10
N THR A 5 -3.47 18.71 27.87
CA THR A 5 -2.49 17.67 27.58
C THR A 5 -2.96 16.91 26.33
N PRO A 6 -2.19 16.92 25.24
CA PRO A 6 -2.59 16.19 24.03
C PRO A 6 -2.62 14.68 24.30
N LEU A 7 -3.68 14.02 23.82
CA LEU A 7 -4.02 12.62 24.10
C LEU A 7 -2.92 11.59 23.77
N TRP A 8 -1.90 11.96 22.97
CA TRP A 8 -0.80 11.07 22.62
C TRP A 8 0.11 10.69 23.81
N LYS A 9 0.05 11.41 24.94
CA LYS A 9 0.90 11.11 26.12
C LYS A 9 0.54 9.84 26.90
N HIS A 10 -0.59 9.18 26.59
CA HIS A 10 -1.05 7.98 27.31
C HIS A 10 -1.23 6.74 26.43
N ILE A 11 -0.91 6.83 25.14
CA ILE A 11 -1.04 5.71 24.19
C ILE A 11 0.32 5.02 24.10
N LYS A 12 0.38 3.71 24.39
CA LYS A 12 1.58 2.90 24.13
C LYS A 12 1.99 3.12 22.66
N PRO A 13 3.25 3.46 22.37
CA PRO A 13 3.66 3.70 20.99
C PRO A 13 3.47 2.41 20.17
N LEU A 14 2.81 2.55 19.02
CA LEU A 14 2.70 1.47 18.04
C LEU A 14 4.10 1.11 17.55
N LYS A 15 4.45 -0.17 17.66
CA LYS A 15 5.72 -0.74 17.19
C LYS A 15 5.59 -1.42 15.83
N SER A 16 4.39 -1.86 15.48
CA SER A 16 4.08 -2.51 14.21
C SER A 16 2.65 -2.22 13.81
N HIS A 17 2.38 -2.12 12.50
CA HIS A 17 1.02 -1.97 11.99
C HIS A 17 0.12 -3.16 12.36
N HIS A 18 0.69 -4.35 12.60
CA HIS A 18 -0.06 -5.55 13.04
C HIS A 18 -0.77 -5.38 14.38
N GLN A 19 -0.42 -4.36 15.17
CA GLN A 19 -1.12 -4.06 16.41
C GLN A 19 -2.47 -3.35 16.18
N LEU A 20 -2.74 -2.91 14.96
CA LEU A 20 -4.02 -2.33 14.55
C LEU A 20 -4.88 -3.39 13.87
N SER A 21 -6.18 -3.37 14.13
CA SER A 21 -7.16 -4.03 13.26
C SER A 21 -7.13 -3.41 11.85
N ASP A 22 -7.66 -4.12 10.85
CA ASP A 22 -7.73 -3.59 9.48
C ASP A 22 -8.53 -2.28 9.41
N GLN A 23 -9.61 -2.18 10.18
CA GLN A 23 -10.43 -0.97 10.23
C GLN A 23 -9.68 0.20 10.87
N GLU A 24 -8.93 -0.03 11.96
CA GLU A 24 -8.10 1.01 12.59
C GLU A 24 -6.95 1.43 11.68
N PHE A 25 -6.29 0.48 11.02
CA PHE A 25 -5.22 0.74 10.06
C PHE A 25 -5.70 1.63 8.92
N GLU A 26 -6.78 1.25 8.24
CA GLU A 26 -7.39 2.04 7.15
C GLU A 26 -7.85 3.42 7.63
N THR A 27 -8.49 3.49 8.80
CA THR A 27 -8.99 4.76 9.34
C THR A 27 -7.84 5.71 9.65
N GLN A 28 -6.75 5.22 10.24
CA GLN A 28 -5.56 6.04 10.49
C GLN A 28 -4.87 6.44 9.19
N PHE A 29 -4.79 5.54 8.21
CA PHE A 29 -4.10 5.82 6.95
C PHE A 29 -4.85 6.88 6.13
N SER A 30 -6.16 6.71 5.93
CA SER A 30 -7.01 7.65 5.18
C SER A 30 -7.08 9.04 5.82
N ARG A 31 -7.00 9.13 7.16
CA ARG A 31 -6.93 10.42 7.87
C ARG A 31 -5.55 11.09 7.83
N GLY A 32 -4.51 10.35 7.43
CA GLY A 32 -3.13 10.82 7.54
C GLY A 32 -2.58 10.77 8.96
N ASP A 33 -3.22 10.06 9.88
CA ASP A 33 -2.76 9.89 11.27
C ASP A 33 -1.79 8.70 11.43
N PHE A 34 -1.66 7.87 10.39
CA PHE A 34 -0.81 6.68 10.45
C PHE A 34 0.69 7.06 10.57
N PRO A 35 1.46 6.46 11.49
CA PRO A 35 2.86 6.84 11.69
C PRO A 35 3.76 6.55 10.48
N PRO A 36 4.53 7.52 9.94
CA PRO A 36 5.42 7.32 8.79
C PRO A 36 6.47 6.23 8.98
N SER A 37 6.97 6.05 10.20
CA SER A 37 7.91 4.99 10.55
C SER A 37 7.33 3.58 10.41
N LEU A 38 5.99 3.44 10.37
CA LEU A 38 5.30 2.17 10.23
C LEU A 38 4.79 1.93 8.80
N PHE A 39 4.95 2.89 7.88
CA PHE A 39 4.58 2.71 6.48
C PHE A 39 5.70 2.02 5.69
N THR A 40 5.83 0.72 5.94
CA THR A 40 6.75 -0.18 5.25
C THR A 40 6.14 -0.70 3.94
N HIS A 41 6.93 -1.42 3.14
CA HIS A 41 6.42 -2.17 1.99
C HIS A 41 5.29 -3.12 2.39
N GLU A 42 5.46 -3.84 3.51
CA GLU A 42 4.44 -4.72 4.06
C GLU A 42 3.12 -3.98 4.38
N ALA A 43 3.20 -2.79 4.98
CA ALA A 43 2.04 -1.95 5.27
C ALA A 43 1.32 -1.49 3.99
N HIS A 44 2.07 -1.18 2.92
CA HIS A 44 1.49 -0.85 1.62
C HIS A 44 0.73 -2.05 1.02
N LEU A 45 1.31 -3.25 1.06
CA LEU A 45 0.62 -4.48 0.63
C LEU A 45 -0.64 -4.73 1.46
N ARG A 46 -0.60 -4.46 2.77
CA ARG A 46 -1.77 -4.57 3.65
C ARG A 46 -2.87 -3.61 3.24
N LEU A 47 -2.53 -2.35 2.95
CA LEU A 47 -3.50 -1.36 2.48
C LEU A 47 -4.20 -1.83 1.20
N ALA A 48 -3.42 -2.32 0.22
CA ALA A 48 -3.96 -2.88 -1.02
C ALA A 48 -4.90 -4.06 -0.75
N TRP A 49 -4.50 -5.02 0.09
CA TRP A 49 -5.31 -6.18 0.44
C TRP A 49 -6.63 -5.79 1.11
N ILE A 50 -6.62 -4.82 2.05
CA ILE A 50 -7.82 -4.32 2.70
C ILE A 50 -8.78 -3.71 1.67
N TYR A 51 -8.25 -2.91 0.72
CA TYR A 51 -9.09 -2.20 -0.24
C TYR A 51 -9.67 -3.15 -1.28
N LEU A 52 -8.92 -4.17 -1.71
CA LEU A 52 -9.40 -5.23 -2.60
C LEU A 52 -10.49 -6.11 -1.97
N LYS A 53 -10.59 -6.17 -0.64
CA LYS A 53 -11.72 -6.83 0.03
C LYS A 53 -12.99 -5.99 0.08
N LYS A 54 -12.89 -4.68 -0.12
CA LYS A 54 -14.00 -3.72 0.02
C LYS A 54 -14.49 -3.16 -1.32
N TYR A 55 -13.62 -3.12 -2.32
CA TYR A 55 -13.85 -2.45 -3.59
C TYR A 55 -13.44 -3.33 -4.77
N GLN A 56 -14.01 -3.03 -5.95
CA GLN A 56 -13.54 -3.63 -7.19
C GLN A 56 -12.12 -3.15 -7.53
N LEU A 57 -11.39 -3.90 -8.37
CA LEU A 57 -9.97 -3.65 -8.65
C LEU A 57 -9.65 -2.19 -9.02
N LEU A 58 -10.42 -1.59 -9.92
CA LEU A 58 -10.20 -0.21 -10.36
C LEU A 58 -10.41 0.79 -9.20
N ASP A 59 -11.53 0.65 -8.48
CA ASP A 59 -11.82 1.48 -7.31
C ASP A 59 -10.79 1.32 -6.18
N ALA A 60 -10.26 0.12 -6.00
CA ALA A 60 -9.19 -0.15 -5.04
C ALA A 60 -7.89 0.54 -5.47
N CYS A 61 -7.51 0.49 -6.75
CA CYS A 61 -6.35 1.20 -7.27
C CYS A 61 -6.47 2.72 -7.03
N ASP A 62 -7.62 3.31 -7.36
CA ASP A 62 -7.83 4.75 -7.20
C ASP A 62 -7.76 5.18 -5.73
N LYS A 63 -8.39 4.41 -4.83
CA LYS A 63 -8.36 4.73 -3.40
C LYS A 63 -6.96 4.58 -2.79
N VAL A 64 -6.24 3.48 -3.09
CA VAL A 64 -4.87 3.31 -2.59
C VAL A 64 -3.96 4.43 -3.12
N CYS A 65 -4.08 4.80 -4.40
CA CYS A 65 -3.34 5.92 -4.97
C CYS A 65 -3.66 7.25 -4.27
N ALA A 66 -4.94 7.55 -4.05
CA ALA A 66 -5.35 8.77 -3.37
C ALA A 66 -4.78 8.85 -1.95
N ASP A 67 -4.89 7.77 -1.18
CA ASP A 67 -4.42 7.75 0.21
C ASP A 67 -2.90 7.83 0.32
N ILE A 68 -2.15 7.10 -0.51
CA ILE A 68 -0.68 7.17 -0.49
C ILE A 68 -0.19 8.53 -0.99
N SER A 69 -0.85 9.12 -1.98
CA SER A 69 -0.52 10.46 -2.45
C SER A 69 -0.77 11.51 -1.35
N ASN A 70 -1.90 11.41 -0.63
CA ASN A 70 -2.20 12.27 0.51
C ASN A 70 -1.19 12.07 1.65
N PHE A 71 -0.85 10.81 1.95
CA PHE A 71 0.12 10.44 2.98
C PHE A 71 1.51 11.04 2.71
N ASP A 72 1.99 10.95 1.47
CA ASP A 72 3.26 11.58 1.05
C ASP A 72 3.21 13.11 1.09
N GLY A 73 2.03 13.71 0.90
CA GLY A 73 1.81 15.14 1.07
C GLY A 73 1.88 15.60 2.53
N ILE A 74 1.29 14.82 3.45
CA ILE A 74 1.23 15.14 4.89
C ILE A 74 2.58 14.89 5.58
N HIS A 75 3.19 13.74 5.32
CA HIS A 75 4.37 13.25 6.06
C HIS A 75 5.67 13.33 5.28
N GLY A 76 5.59 13.57 3.98
CA GLY A 76 6.73 13.67 3.07
C GLY A 76 6.84 15.07 2.48
N ASN A 77 7.13 15.11 1.18
CA ASN A 77 7.19 16.34 0.40
C ASN A 77 6.39 16.20 -0.91
N GLY A 78 5.51 15.20 -1.01
CA GLY A 78 4.71 14.92 -2.19
C GLY A 78 5.50 14.41 -3.42
N THR A 79 6.76 14.01 -3.26
CA THR A 79 7.62 13.56 -4.38
C THR A 79 7.91 12.06 -4.41
N LYS A 80 7.57 11.33 -3.35
CA LYS A 80 7.83 9.88 -3.22
C LYS A 80 6.72 9.04 -3.83
N PHE A 81 5.49 9.55 -3.88
CA PHE A 81 4.37 8.86 -4.52
C PHE A 81 4.69 8.51 -5.98
N ASN A 82 4.33 7.29 -6.38
CA ASN A 82 4.50 6.80 -7.74
C ASN A 82 3.26 6.00 -8.14
N LYS A 83 2.42 6.60 -9.00
CA LYS A 83 1.15 6.01 -9.43
C LYS A 83 1.32 4.64 -10.08
N THR A 84 2.27 4.47 -11.00
CA THR A 84 2.47 3.19 -11.68
C THR A 84 2.88 2.09 -10.71
N LEU A 85 3.81 2.39 -9.82
CA LEU A 85 4.26 1.41 -8.82
C LEU A 85 3.13 1.02 -7.87
N THR A 86 2.35 1.99 -7.38
CA THR A 86 1.21 1.73 -6.50
C THR A 86 0.14 0.87 -7.19
N VAL A 87 -0.28 1.23 -8.41
CA VAL A 87 -1.27 0.44 -9.16
C VAL A 87 -0.75 -0.98 -9.43
N ALA A 88 0.54 -1.11 -9.78
CA ALA A 88 1.15 -2.41 -9.96
C ALA A 88 1.13 -3.26 -8.68
N SER A 89 1.45 -2.67 -7.51
CA SER A 89 1.34 -3.36 -6.22
C SER A 89 -0.08 -3.86 -5.95
N VAL A 90 -1.10 -3.04 -6.22
CA VAL A 90 -2.51 -3.45 -6.04
C VAL A 90 -2.86 -4.61 -6.98
N LYS A 91 -2.49 -4.53 -8.27
CA LYS A 91 -2.76 -5.59 -9.24
C LYS A 91 -2.05 -6.90 -8.90
N VAL A 92 -0.80 -6.85 -8.44
CA VAL A 92 -0.06 -8.04 -7.98
C VAL A 92 -0.74 -8.66 -6.76
N VAL A 93 -1.16 -7.87 -5.77
CA VAL A 93 -1.89 -8.40 -4.60
C VAL A 93 -3.20 -9.06 -5.05
N HIS A 94 -3.96 -8.42 -5.94
CA HIS A 94 -5.21 -8.96 -6.47
C HIS A 94 -5.01 -10.32 -7.16
N HIS A 95 -3.98 -10.45 -8.00
CA HIS A 95 -3.62 -11.72 -8.65
C HIS A 95 -3.47 -12.88 -7.65
N PHE A 96 -2.70 -12.66 -6.59
CA PHE A 96 -2.48 -13.70 -5.58
C PHE A 96 -3.73 -13.96 -4.72
N MET A 97 -4.57 -12.95 -4.49
CA MET A 97 -5.87 -13.13 -3.83
C MET A 97 -6.85 -13.96 -4.66
N LEU A 98 -6.75 -13.93 -6.00
CA LEU A 98 -7.57 -14.80 -6.86
C LEU A 98 -7.13 -16.26 -6.82
N LYS A 99 -5.83 -16.52 -6.59
CA LYS A 99 -5.26 -17.87 -6.55
C LYS A 99 -5.49 -18.61 -5.24
N THR A 100 -5.68 -17.88 -4.15
CA THR A 100 -5.76 -18.47 -2.81
C THR A 100 -6.74 -17.71 -1.93
N LYS A 101 -7.46 -18.44 -1.08
CA LYS A 101 -8.27 -17.83 -0.03
C LYS A 101 -7.45 -17.82 1.25
N SER A 102 -7.13 -16.63 1.75
CA SER A 102 -6.46 -16.44 3.04
C SER A 102 -7.42 -15.79 4.04
N PRO A 103 -7.47 -16.27 5.31
CA PRO A 103 -8.40 -15.73 6.30
C PRO A 103 -8.03 -14.30 6.74
N ASP A 104 -6.75 -13.98 6.76
CA ASP A 104 -6.21 -12.66 7.10
C ASP A 104 -4.95 -12.34 6.28
N PHE A 105 -4.49 -11.10 6.39
CA PHE A 105 -3.32 -10.60 5.67
C PHE A 105 -2.02 -11.33 6.04
N LYS A 106 -1.86 -11.73 7.30
CA LYS A 106 -0.64 -12.43 7.75
C LYS A 106 -0.54 -13.80 7.08
N HIS A 107 -1.63 -14.56 7.04
CA HIS A 107 -1.69 -15.83 6.33
C HIS A 107 -1.49 -15.64 4.81
N PHE A 108 -2.01 -14.55 4.25
CA PHE A 108 -1.81 -14.22 2.84
C PHE A 108 -0.32 -14.03 2.50
N LEU A 109 0.43 -13.29 3.32
CA LEU A 109 1.88 -13.12 3.13
C LEU A 109 2.67 -14.41 3.36
N VAL A 110 2.32 -15.21 4.37
CA VAL A 110 2.95 -16.53 4.58
C VAL A 110 2.73 -17.46 3.38
N THR A 111 1.57 -17.36 2.72
CA THR A 111 1.26 -18.16 1.53
C THR A 111 2.00 -17.64 0.28
N HIS A 112 2.26 -16.34 0.19
CA HIS A 112 2.93 -15.70 -0.94
C HIS A 112 4.14 -14.87 -0.49
N PRO A 113 5.18 -15.49 0.08
CA PRO A 113 6.30 -14.76 0.68
C PRO A 113 7.04 -13.88 -0.32
N ARG A 114 6.99 -14.23 -1.62
CA ARG A 114 7.58 -13.45 -2.73
C ARG A 114 7.03 -12.02 -2.81
N LEU A 115 5.80 -11.77 -2.33
CA LEU A 115 5.24 -10.42 -2.26
C LEU A 115 6.07 -9.49 -1.39
N GLU A 116 6.70 -10.01 -0.35
CA GLU A 116 7.53 -9.23 0.57
C GLU A 116 9.01 -9.32 0.21
N VAL A 117 9.53 -10.54 -0.01
CA VAL A 117 10.98 -10.76 -0.14
C VAL A 117 11.53 -10.57 -1.56
N ALA A 118 10.67 -10.61 -2.58
CA ALA A 118 11.07 -10.59 -4.00
C ALA A 118 10.09 -9.77 -4.87
N PHE A 119 9.58 -8.67 -4.32
CA PHE A 119 8.56 -7.85 -4.99
C PHE A 119 9.07 -7.19 -6.28
N LYS A 120 10.34 -6.77 -6.29
CA LYS A 120 10.97 -6.16 -7.46
C LYS A 120 11.06 -7.15 -8.61
N GLU A 121 11.49 -8.37 -8.34
CA GLU A 121 11.59 -9.46 -9.31
C GLU A 121 10.22 -9.86 -9.86
N LEU A 122 9.16 -9.76 -9.05
CA LEU A 122 7.79 -9.93 -9.52
C LEU A 122 7.42 -8.82 -10.52
N LEU A 123 7.68 -7.55 -10.19
CA LEU A 123 7.39 -6.44 -11.10
C LEU A 123 8.21 -6.50 -12.39
N GLU A 124 9.45 -6.98 -12.33
CA GLU A 124 10.33 -7.14 -13.50
C GLU A 124 9.81 -8.18 -14.51
N GLN A 125 8.87 -9.06 -14.13
CA GLN A 125 8.17 -9.92 -15.09
C GLN A 125 7.17 -9.13 -15.96
N HIS A 126 6.63 -8.04 -15.43
CA HIS A 126 5.56 -7.26 -16.05
C HIS A 126 6.09 -5.98 -16.71
N TYR A 127 7.11 -5.37 -16.11
CA TYR A 127 7.67 -4.09 -16.53
C TYR A 127 9.14 -4.19 -16.88
N SER A 128 9.51 -3.60 -18.01
CA SER A 128 10.89 -3.26 -18.29
C SER A 128 11.31 -2.04 -17.45
N TYR A 129 12.62 -1.89 -17.28
CA TYR A 129 13.21 -0.73 -16.60
C TYR A 129 12.80 0.63 -17.22
N LYS A 130 12.41 0.65 -18.51
CA LYS A 130 12.03 1.88 -19.22
C LYS A 130 10.77 2.52 -18.64
N VAL A 131 9.84 1.71 -18.13
CA VAL A 131 8.59 2.22 -17.55
C VAL A 131 8.88 2.99 -16.26
N PHE A 132 9.68 2.44 -15.35
CA PHE A 132 9.97 3.08 -14.06
C PHE A 132 10.94 4.27 -14.15
N SER A 133 11.75 4.34 -15.22
CA SER A 133 12.59 5.51 -15.51
C SER A 133 11.83 6.65 -16.19
N ASN A 134 10.61 6.40 -16.67
CA ASN A 134 9.75 7.43 -17.24
C ASN A 134 9.17 8.33 -16.13
N LYS A 135 9.41 9.65 -16.23
CA LYS A 135 8.89 10.64 -15.27
C LYS A 135 7.37 10.62 -15.17
N MET A 136 6.65 10.27 -16.25
CA MET A 136 5.20 10.17 -16.25
C MET A 136 4.67 9.03 -15.37
N ALA A 137 5.47 7.98 -15.11
CA ALA A 137 5.05 6.85 -14.28
C ALA A 137 4.71 7.26 -12.84
N LYS A 138 5.23 8.41 -12.38
CA LYS A 138 4.88 8.94 -11.06
C LYS A 138 3.46 9.49 -10.98
N THR A 139 2.95 10.09 -12.06
CA THR A 139 1.67 10.83 -12.06
C THR A 139 0.56 10.13 -12.85
N THR A 140 0.93 9.29 -13.81
CA THR A 140 0.02 8.57 -14.70
C THR A 140 0.34 7.09 -14.68
N TYR A 141 -0.70 6.25 -14.55
CA TYR A 141 -0.52 4.81 -14.64
C TYR A 141 -0.09 4.43 -16.06
N ILE A 142 1.01 3.72 -16.17
CA ILE A 142 1.50 3.13 -17.42
C ILE A 142 1.32 1.62 -17.30
N GLU A 143 0.68 1.00 -18.29
CA GLU A 143 0.46 -0.44 -18.31
C GLU A 143 1.78 -1.24 -18.47
N PRO A 144 1.81 -2.52 -18.03
CA PRO A 144 2.92 -3.43 -18.26
C PRO A 144 3.32 -3.50 -19.73
N ASP A 145 4.62 -3.43 -20.02
CA ASP A 145 5.18 -3.52 -21.37
C ASP A 145 5.78 -4.91 -21.68
N LEU A 146 5.85 -5.81 -20.70
CA LEU A 146 6.33 -7.19 -20.87
C LEU A 146 5.20 -8.23 -20.75
N LEU A 147 4.54 -8.29 -19.59
CA LEU A 147 3.46 -9.24 -19.31
C LEU A 147 2.31 -8.55 -18.57
N PRO A 148 1.04 -8.78 -18.95
CA PRO A 148 -0.11 -8.25 -18.22
C PRO A 148 -0.25 -8.89 -16.82
N PHE A 149 -1.05 -8.25 -15.97
CA PHE A 149 -1.46 -8.79 -14.67
C PHE A 149 -2.76 -9.58 -14.87
N ASP A 150 -2.66 -10.81 -15.37
CA ASP A 150 -3.79 -11.73 -15.57
C ASP A 150 -4.04 -12.59 -14.33
#